data_AF-A0A6M3IJT8-F1
#
_entry.id   AF-A0A6M3IJT8-F1
#
_cell.length_a   1.000
_cell.length_b   1.000
_cell.length_c   1.000
_cell.angle_alpha   90.00
_cell.angle_beta   90.00
_cell.angle_gamma   90.00
#
_symmetry.space_group_name_H-M   'P 1'
#
loop_
_entity.id
_entity.type
_entity.pdbx_description
1 polymer ?
#
loop_
_entity_poly.entity_id
_entity_poly.type
_entity_poly.pdbx_seq_one_letter_code
_entity_poly.pdbx_strand_id
1 'polypeptide(L)'
;MEIKGSKVLFSTGKEKYANVGIIGLGSDGDVTEGYDGGFYNPSEFLFDDEEPELTPGERIELADFMIERWSEFKIKAKREQWKISPEEFEKITRDFQRSIMGPS
;
A
#
# COMPACT_ATOMS: atom_id res chain seq x y z
N MET A 1 -7.16 -12.36 6.33
CA MET A 1 -6.24 -11.70 7.28
C MET A 1 -7.03 -11.43 8.54
N GLU A 2 -6.40 -11.54 9.71
CA GLU A 2 -7.00 -11.25 11.01
C GLU A 2 -6.06 -10.33 11.82
N ILE A 3 -6.61 -9.39 12.59
CA ILE A 3 -5.85 -8.54 13.52
C ILE A 3 -6.16 -9.00 14.95
N LYS A 4 -5.11 -9.32 15.73
CA LYS A 4 -5.20 -9.79 17.13
C LYS A 4 -4.31 -8.92 18.01
N GLY A 5 -4.89 -7.92 18.67
CA GLY A 5 -4.11 -6.93 19.41
C GLY A 5 -3.07 -6.29 18.48
N SER A 6 -1.79 -6.34 18.85
CA SER A 6 -0.68 -5.78 18.06
C SER A 6 -0.12 -6.73 16.99
N LYS A 7 -0.91 -7.67 16.48
CA LYS A 7 -0.46 -8.65 15.49
C LYS A 7 -1.40 -8.75 14.30
N VAL A 8 -0.81 -8.98 13.13
CA VAL A 8 -1.50 -9.27 11.87
C VAL A 8 -1.16 -10.69 11.45
N LEU A 9 -2.18 -11.53 11.32
CA LEU A 9 -2.06 -12.88 10.79
C LEU A 9 -2.51 -12.90 9.32
N PHE A 10 -1.55 -13.17 8.43
CA PHE A 10 -1.81 -13.31 7.00
C PHE A 10 -2.42 -14.69 6.70
N SER A 11 -3.18 -14.79 5.60
CA SER A 11 -3.77 -16.07 5.16
C SER A 11 -2.74 -17.14 4.82
N THR A 12 -1.48 -16.75 4.59
CA THR A 12 -0.33 -17.64 4.43
C THR A 12 0.17 -18.25 5.74
N GLY A 13 -0.40 -17.86 6.88
CA GLY A 13 0.05 -18.27 8.21
C GLY A 13 1.21 -17.44 8.78
N LYS A 14 1.74 -16.48 8.02
CA LYS A 14 2.76 -15.55 8.52
C LYS A 14 2.15 -14.56 9.51
N GLU A 15 2.86 -14.31 10.60
CA GLU A 15 2.52 -13.25 11.57
C GLU A 15 3.49 -12.08 11.44
N LYS A 16 2.96 -10.87 11.58
CA LYS A 16 3.75 -9.64 11.73
C LYS A 16 3.22 -8.83 12.91
N TYR A 17 4.13 -8.15 13.61
CA TYR A 17 3.76 -7.15 14.59
C TYR A 17 3.21 -5.91 13.87
N ALA A 18 2.24 -5.25 14.50
CA ALA A 18 1.68 -3.98 14.09
C ALA A 18 1.24 -3.27 15.37
N ASN A 19 1.91 -2.19 15.76
CA ASN A 19 1.62 -1.52 17.02
C ASN A 19 0.15 -1.09 17.09
N VAL A 20 -0.57 -1.50 18.15
CA VAL A 20 -2.03 -1.28 18.32
C VAL A 20 -2.88 -1.80 17.15
N GLY A 21 -2.33 -2.67 16.30
CA GLY A 21 -3.01 -3.14 15.08
C GLY A 21 -3.07 -2.11 13.95
N ILE A 22 -2.32 -1.00 14.05
CA ILE A 22 -2.25 0.04 13.03
C ILE A 22 -1.25 -0.36 11.94
N ILE A 23 -1.70 -0.31 10.69
CA ILE A 23 -0.89 -0.58 9.51
C ILE A 23 -0.97 0.65 8.62
N GLY A 24 0.16 1.33 8.44
CA GLY A 24 0.30 2.50 7.59
C GLY A 24 0.94 2.18 6.24
N LEU A 25 0.84 3.13 5.32
CA LEU A 25 1.56 3.14 4.06
C LEU A 25 2.37 4.44 4.00
N GLY A 26 3.69 4.34 3.91
CA GLY A 26 4.56 5.50 3.69
C GLY A 26 4.33 6.14 2.31
N SER A 27 4.86 7.35 2.12
CA SER A 27 4.76 8.07 0.84
C SER A 27 5.25 7.25 -0.34
N ASP A 28 6.29 6.43 -0.15
CA ASP A 28 6.89 5.57 -1.18
C ASP A 28 6.20 4.21 -1.36
N GLY A 29 5.15 3.94 -0.57
CA GLY A 29 4.39 2.69 -0.62
C GLY A 29 4.97 1.56 0.23
N ASP A 30 5.87 1.87 1.15
CA ASP A 30 6.38 0.92 2.13
C ASP A 30 5.38 0.74 3.28
N VAL A 31 5.22 -0.49 3.75
CA VAL A 31 4.32 -0.80 4.88
C VAL A 31 5.00 -0.39 6.18
N THR A 32 4.32 0.42 6.98
CA THR A 32 4.82 0.90 8.27
C THR A 32 3.95 0.37 9.43
N GLU A 33 4.60 0.15 10.58
CA GLU A 33 3.95 -0.08 11.87
C GLU A 33 4.06 1.18 12.74
N GLY A 34 2.94 1.76 13.20
CA GLY A 34 2.91 3.01 14.00
C GLY A 34 1.90 4.04 13.50
N TYR A 35 1.35 4.96 14.32
CA TYR A 35 2.04 5.88 15.25
C TYR A 35 1.26 6.14 16.57
N ASP A 36 1.89 6.81 17.56
CA ASP A 36 1.33 7.31 18.84
C ASP A 36 0.26 8.43 18.68
N GLY A 37 -0.59 8.35 17.64
CA GLY A 37 -1.91 9.00 17.63
C GLY A 37 -2.02 10.47 17.18
N GLY A 38 -1.08 11.08 16.46
CA GLY A 38 -1.18 12.51 16.08
C GLY A 38 -0.76 12.89 14.65
N PHE A 39 -1.33 14.00 14.15
CA PHE A 39 -0.76 14.84 13.09
C PHE A 39 0.08 15.93 13.76
N TYR A 40 1.31 16.13 13.31
CA TYR A 40 2.24 17.07 13.94
C TYR A 40 2.78 18.05 12.90
N ASN A 41 2.79 19.32 13.29
CA ASN A 41 3.34 20.39 12.47
C ASN A 41 4.89 20.23 12.42
N PRO A 42 5.55 20.36 11.26
CA PRO A 42 7.01 20.26 11.17
C PRO A 42 7.79 21.41 11.85
N SER A 43 7.18 22.21 12.73
CA SER A 43 7.90 23.29 13.43
C SER A 43 8.89 22.72 14.45
N GLU A 44 10.14 23.16 14.31
CA GLU A 44 11.25 22.85 15.19
C GLU A 44 10.88 23.16 16.64
N PHE A 45 10.75 22.13 17.47
CA PHE A 45 10.38 22.20 18.89
C PHE A 45 8.88 22.43 19.12
N LEU A 46 8.14 21.33 19.31
CA LEU A 46 7.28 21.04 20.47
C LEU A 46 6.30 19.93 20.06
N PHE A 47 6.37 18.80 20.77
CA PHE A 47 5.45 17.66 20.65
C PHE A 47 4.05 17.96 21.24
N ASP A 48 3.62 19.24 21.29
CA ASP A 48 2.53 19.66 22.19
C ASP A 48 1.58 20.72 21.60
N ASP A 49 1.70 21.03 20.31
CA ASP A 49 0.67 21.82 19.61
C ASP A 49 -0.26 20.86 18.88
N GLU A 50 -1.37 20.48 19.53
CA GLU A 50 -2.47 19.75 18.90
C GLU A 50 -2.93 20.54 17.66
N GLU A 51 -2.76 19.97 16.47
CA GLU A 51 -3.31 20.56 15.26
C GLU A 51 -4.84 20.63 15.35
N PRO A 52 -5.46 21.68 14.78
CA PRO A 52 -6.91 21.73 14.67
C PRO A 52 -7.40 20.47 13.93
N GLU A 53 -8.47 19.85 14.43
CA GLU A 53 -9.07 18.70 13.77
C GLU A 53 -9.36 19.00 12.30
N LEU A 54 -9.05 18.03 11.43
CA LEU A 54 -9.41 18.10 10.00
C LEU A 54 -10.90 18.45 9.85
N THR A 55 -11.21 19.35 8.92
CA THR A 55 -12.59 19.62 8.51
C THR A 55 -13.21 18.38 7.85
N PRO A 56 -14.54 18.27 7.78
CA PRO A 56 -15.18 17.16 7.08
C PRO A 56 -14.73 17.02 5.61
N GLY A 57 -14.45 18.13 4.92
CA GLY A 57 -13.95 18.12 3.55
C GLY A 57 -12.54 17.54 3.44
N GLU A 58 -11.62 17.98 4.30
CA GLU A 58 -10.24 17.47 4.34
C GLU A 58 -10.19 15.98 4.75
N ARG A 59 -11.11 15.53 5.62
CA ARG A 59 -11.24 14.10 5.95
C ARG A 59 -11.62 13.26 4.72
N ILE A 60 -12.51 13.78 3.87
CA ILE A 60 -12.91 13.11 2.63
C ILE A 60 -11.73 13.10 1.64
N GLU A 61 -11.06 14.23 1.45
CA GLU A 61 -9.89 14.34 0.57
C GLU A 61 -8.76 13.39 1.00
N LEU A 62 -8.46 13.34 2.30
CA LEU A 62 -7.50 12.40 2.86
C LEU A 62 -7.92 10.95 2.60
N ALA A 63 -9.20 10.62 2.77
CA ALA A 63 -9.69 9.27 2.53
C ALA A 63 -9.54 8.87 1.04
N ASP A 64 -9.93 9.75 0.12
CA ASP A 64 -9.80 9.52 -1.32
C ASP A 64 -8.33 9.32 -1.72
N PHE A 65 -7.44 10.18 -1.24
CA PHE A 65 -6.00 10.05 -1.44
C PHE A 65 -5.46 8.71 -0.92
N MET A 66 -5.84 8.31 0.30
CA MET A 66 -5.38 7.05 0.89
C MET A 66 -5.91 5.83 0.09
N ILE A 67 -7.16 5.86 -0.37
CA ILE A 67 -7.73 4.80 -1.22
C ILE A 67 -6.95 4.65 -2.53
N GLU A 68 -6.57 5.76 -3.16
CA GLU A 68 -5.73 5.77 -4.35
C GLU A 68 -4.38 5.11 -4.07
N ARG A 69 -3.68 5.54 -3.01
CA ARG A 69 -2.38 4.98 -2.60
C ARG A 69 -2.43 3.48 -2.31
N TRP A 70 -3.47 3.01 -1.62
CA TRP A 70 -3.69 1.57 -1.39
C TRP A 70 -3.98 0.80 -2.68
N SER A 71 -4.64 1.43 -3.64
CA SER A 71 -4.90 0.84 -4.95
C SER A 71 -3.60 0.66 -5.75
N GLU A 72 -2.72 1.66 -5.74
CA GLU A 72 -1.38 1.58 -6.34
C GLU A 72 -0.51 0.51 -5.68
N PHE A 73 -0.50 0.44 -4.34
CA PHE A 73 0.23 -0.60 -3.59
C PHE A 73 -0.19 -2.01 -4.03
N LYS A 74 -1.50 -2.27 -4.15
CA LYS A 74 -2.00 -3.57 -4.66
C LYS A 74 -1.53 -3.86 -6.08
N ILE A 75 -1.50 -2.86 -6.96
CA ILE A 75 -1.05 -3.03 -8.35
C ILE A 75 0.44 -3.39 -8.37
N LYS A 76 1.27 -2.68 -7.60
CA LYS A 76 2.71 -2.96 -7.48
C LYS A 76 2.94 -4.38 -6.95
N ALA A 77 2.28 -4.76 -5.85
CA ALA A 77 2.38 -6.10 -5.28
C ALA A 77 1.94 -7.21 -6.25
N LYS A 78 0.89 -6.97 -7.06
CA LYS A 78 0.48 -7.91 -8.12
C LYS A 78 1.56 -8.07 -9.20
N ARG A 79 2.19 -6.97 -9.64
CA ARG A 79 3.30 -7.03 -10.61
C ARG A 79 4.47 -7.86 -10.07
N GLU A 80 4.84 -7.64 -8.80
CA GLU A 80 5.89 -8.42 -8.12
C GLU A 80 5.51 -9.89 -7.95
N GLN A 81 4.23 -10.19 -7.62
CA GLN A 81 3.72 -11.55 -7.51
C GLN A 81 3.80 -12.29 -8.85
N TRP A 82 3.53 -11.60 -9.95
CA TRP A 82 3.46 -12.23 -11.27
C TRP A 82 4.85 -12.52 -11.83
N LYS A 83 5.92 -11.89 -11.32
CA LYS A 83 7.32 -12.09 -11.75
C LYS A 83 7.47 -12.27 -13.26
N ILE A 84 6.68 -11.55 -14.06
CA ILE A 84 6.89 -11.50 -15.50
C ILE A 84 7.76 -10.26 -15.70
N SER A 85 9.03 -10.46 -16.05
CA SER A 85 9.86 -9.34 -16.45
C SER A 85 9.24 -8.65 -17.69
N PRO A 86 9.49 -7.35 -17.94
CA PRO A 86 9.00 -6.70 -19.16
C PRO A 86 9.31 -7.51 -20.44
N GLU A 87 10.47 -8.14 -20.48
CA GLU A 87 10.93 -9.01 -21.58
C GLU A 87 10.14 -10.33 -21.67
N GLU A 88 9.79 -10.92 -20.54
CA GLU A 88 8.93 -12.11 -20.50
C GLU A 88 7.50 -11.79 -20.92
N PHE A 89 7.00 -10.60 -20.59
CA PHE A 89 5.67 -10.15 -21.00
C PHE A 89 5.61 -9.92 -22.52
N GLU A 90 6.64 -9.29 -23.08
CA GLU A 90 6.79 -9.08 -24.51
C GLU A 90 6.95 -10.40 -25.28
N LYS A 91 7.68 -11.36 -24.70
CA LYS A 91 7.77 -12.72 -25.26
C LYS A 91 6.41 -13.42 -25.26
N ILE A 92 5.67 -13.37 -24.16
CA ILE A 92 4.33 -14.00 -24.06
C ILE A 92 3.36 -13.38 -25.07
N THR A 93 3.36 -12.05 -25.22
CA THR A 93 2.49 -11.37 -26.18
C THR A 93 2.87 -11.69 -27.62
N ARG A 94 4.17 -11.75 -27.95
CA ARG A 94 4.64 -12.15 -29.28
C ARG A 94 4.30 -13.61 -29.61
N ASP A 95 4.49 -14.53 -28.67
CA ASP A 95 4.19 -15.95 -28.84
C ASP A 95 2.68 -16.18 -28.97
N PHE A 96 1.87 -15.43 -28.22
CA PHE A 96 0.42 -15.39 -28.38
C PHE A 96 0.03 -14.89 -29.77
N GLN A 97 0.55 -13.75 -30.23
CA GLN A 97 0.28 -13.21 -31.57
C GLN A 97 0.62 -14.19 -32.70
N ARG A 98 1.73 -14.94 -32.59
CA ARG A 98 2.09 -16.00 -33.55
C ARG A 98 1.12 -17.18 -33.52
N SER A 99 0.63 -17.55 -32.33
CA SER A 99 -0.35 -18.63 -32.15
C SER A 99 -1.70 -18.30 -32.82
N ILE A 100 -2.15 -17.04 -32.76
CA ILE A 100 -3.41 -16.60 -33.41
C ILE A 100 -3.26 -16.34 -34.91
N MET A 101 -2.07 -15.91 -35.38
CA MET A 101 -1.85 -15.59 -36.80
C MET A 101 -1.42 -16.78 -37.65
N GLY A 102 -1.05 -17.91 -37.04
CA GLY A 102 -0.58 -19.11 -37.75
C GLY A 102 0.76 -18.91 -38.47
N PRO A 103 1.49 -19.99 -38.82
CA PRO A 103 2.68 -19.85 -39.64
C PRO A 103 2.30 -19.39 -41.04
N SER A 104 2.78 -18.21 -41.43
CA SER A 104 2.80 -17.72 -42.81
C SER A 104 3.73 -18.54 -43.68
#